data_AF-E6UIB7-F1
#
_entry.id   AF-E6UIB7-F1
#
_cell.length_a   1.000
_cell.length_b   1.000
_cell.length_c   1.000
_cell.angle_alpha   90.00
_cell.angle_beta   90.00
_cell.angle_gamma   90.00
#
_symmetry.space_group_name_H-M   'P 1'
#
loop_
_entity.id
_entity.type
_entity.pdbx_description
1 polymer ?
#
loop_
_entity_poly.entity_id
_entity_poly.type
_entity_poly.pdbx_seq_one_letter_code
_entity_poly.pdbx_strand_id
1 'polypeptide(L)' 'MRRVMEMQRRSRDAVSKESSPKTINNKDTSVSDILGHIKIDEEKALIALLIFILYKQGADIKLLLGLAYLLL' A
#
# COMPACT_ATOMS: atom_id res chain seq x y z
N MET A 1 21.56 -32.35 -43.05
CA MET A 1 21.76 -31.33 -41.99
C MET A 1 20.97 -30.03 -42.25
N ARG A 2 19.65 -30.08 -42.50
CA ARG A 2 18.82 -28.86 -42.72
C ARG A 2 17.75 -28.64 -41.64
N ARG A 3 17.35 -29.71 -40.93
CA ARG A 3 16.28 -29.67 -39.91
C ARG A 3 16.71 -29.04 -38.57
N VAL A 4 17.98 -29.14 -38.21
CA VAL A 4 18.52 -28.59 -36.96
C VAL A 4 18.56 -27.05 -36.97
N MET A 5 18.87 -26.45 -38.13
CA MET A 5 18.84 -24.99 -38.28
C MET A 5 17.42 -24.41 -38.13
N GLU A 6 16.39 -25.17 -38.52
CA GLU A 6 14.99 -24.74 -38.37
C GLU A 6 14.55 -24.75 -36.90
N MET A 7 15.00 -25.74 -36.11
CA MET A 7 14.73 -25.79 -34.68
C MET A 7 15.44 -24.66 -33.91
N GLN A 8 16.69 -24.34 -34.23
CA GLN A 8 17.38 -23.20 -33.61
C GLN A 8 16.71 -21.86 -33.94
N ARG A 9 16.16 -21.72 -35.15
CA ARG A 9 15.44 -20.50 -35.55
C ARG A 9 14.14 -20.35 -34.77
N ARG A 10 13.34 -21.42 -34.66
CA ARG A 10 12.10 -21.43 -33.88
C ARG A 10 12.34 -21.19 -32.39
N SER A 11 13.41 -21.73 -31.81
CA SER A 11 13.76 -21.47 -30.41
C SER A 11 14.20 -20.03 -30.16
N ARG A 12 14.95 -19.40 -31.09
CA ARG A 12 15.31 -17.98 -30.98
C ARG A 12 14.09 -17.06 -31.12
N ASP A 13 13.17 -17.38 -32.04
CA ASP A 13 11.94 -16.62 -32.22
C ASP A 13 10.95 -16.77 -31.05
N ALA A 14 10.97 -17.89 -30.33
CA ALA A 14 10.18 -18.06 -29.10
C ALA A 14 10.73 -17.21 -27.93
N VAL A 15 12.05 -17.16 -27.77
CA VAL A 15 12.71 -16.36 -26.72
C VAL A 15 12.62 -14.85 -27.00
N SER A 16 12.59 -14.42 -28.27
CA SER A 16 12.42 -12.99 -28.60
C SER A 16 10.99 -12.49 -28.40
N LYS A 17 10.00 -13.38 -28.37
CA LYS A 17 8.58 -13.03 -28.15
C LYS A 17 8.19 -12.96 -26.67
N GLU A 18 9.11 -13.29 -25.77
CA GLU A 18 8.90 -13.33 -24.31
C GLU A 18 9.72 -12.26 -23.56
N SER A 19 10.10 -11.17 -24.22
CA SER A 19 10.66 -9.98 -23.56
C SER A 19 9.62 -8.88 -23.40
N SER A 20 8.48 -9.21 -22.79
CA SER A 20 7.66 -8.19 -22.13
C SER A 20 7.26 -8.73 -20.77
N PRO A 21 7.88 -8.28 -19.67
CA PRO A 21 7.31 -8.55 -18.36
C PRO A 21 5.95 -7.86 -18.36
N LYS A 22 4.86 -8.64 -18.42
CA LYS A 22 3.54 -8.12 -18.06
C LYS A 22 3.64 -7.80 -16.59
N THR A 23 3.96 -6.55 -16.29
CA THR A 23 3.86 -5.95 -14.97
C THR A 23 2.44 -6.20 -14.50
N ILE A 24 2.26 -7.25 -13.70
CA ILE A 24 1.07 -7.42 -12.90
C ILE A 24 1.15 -6.30 -11.87
N ASN A 25 0.57 -5.15 -12.21
CA ASN A 25 0.25 -4.12 -11.24
C ASN A 25 -0.90 -4.67 -10.39
N ASN A 26 -0.59 -5.68 -9.57
CA ASN A 26 -1.33 -5.90 -8.34
C ASN A 26 -1.05 -4.64 -7.55
N LYS A 27 -1.97 -3.69 -7.66
CA LYS A 27 -2.05 -2.57 -6.74
C LYS A 27 -2.52 -3.18 -5.42
N ASP A 28 -1.62 -3.92 -4.78
CA ASP A 28 -1.67 -4.25 -3.38
C ASP A 28 -1.75 -2.90 -2.72
N THR A 29 -3.00 -2.48 -2.48
CA THR A 29 -3.32 -1.21 -1.87
C THR A 29 -2.95 -1.39 -0.42
N SER A 30 -1.65 -1.30 -0.20
CA SER A 30 -1.02 -1.43 1.09
C SER A 30 -1.70 -0.37 1.92
N VAL A 31 -2.21 -0.75 3.09
CA VAL A 31 -2.79 0.20 4.05
C VAL A 31 -1.86 1.41 4.26
N SER A 32 -0.55 1.22 4.11
CA SER A 32 0.49 2.25 4.05
C SER A 32 0.33 3.27 2.90
N ASP A 33 -0.12 2.88 1.70
CA ASP A 33 -0.38 3.81 0.59
C ASP A 33 -1.66 4.63 0.83
N ILE A 34 -2.69 4.07 1.48
CA ILE A 34 -3.89 4.82 1.88
C ILE A 34 -3.54 5.83 2.97
N LEU A 35 -2.75 5.41 3.95
CA LEU A 35 -2.32 6.24 5.09
C LEU A 35 -1.22 7.25 4.71
N GLY A 36 -0.40 6.95 3.70
CA GLY A 36 0.67 7.83 3.22
C GLY A 36 0.20 8.91 2.24
N HIS A 37 -0.92 8.70 1.54
CA HIS A 37 -1.51 9.71 0.65
C HIS A 37 -2.40 10.72 1.38
N ILE A 38 -2.89 10.36 2.56
CA ILE A 38 -3.54 11.28 3.49
C ILE A 38 -2.40 11.94 4.26
N LYS A 39 -2.23 13.25 4.14
CA LYS A 39 -1.36 14.02 5.05
C LYS A 39 -1.93 13.86 6.45
N ILE A 40 -1.53 12.80 7.14
CA ILE A 40 -1.82 12.60 8.54
C ILE A 40 -0.93 13.61 9.24
N ASP A 41 -1.51 14.77 9.56
CA ASP A 41 -0.84 15.76 10.40
C ASP A 41 -0.42 15.03 11.69
N GLU A 42 0.89 14.91 11.89
CA GLU A 42 1.50 14.12 12.97
C GLU A 42 0.91 14.49 14.33
N GLU A 43 0.61 15.77 14.52
CA GLU A 43 -0.06 16.33 15.69
C GLU A 43 -1.45 15.73 15.91
N LYS A 44 -2.27 15.61 14.85
CA LYS A 44 -3.61 15.02 14.92
C LYS A 44 -3.54 13.51 15.16
N ALA A 45 -2.56 12.81 14.60
CA ALA A 45 -2.36 11.39 14.87
C ALA A 45 -1.99 11.13 16.34
N LEU A 46 -1.14 11.98 16.93
CA LEU A 46 -0.73 11.86 18.32
C LEU A 46 -1.92 12.10 19.26
N ILE A 47 -2.74 13.11 18.96
CA ILE A 47 -4.00 13.37 19.70
C ILE A 47 -4.99 12.22 19.53
N ALA A 48 -5.18 11.69 18.32
CA ALA A 48 -6.07 10.57 18.07
C ALA A 48 -5.62 9.29 18.80
N LEU A 49 -4.32 9.01 18.84
CA LEU A 49 -3.76 7.90 19.59
C LEU A 49 -3.97 8.08 21.11
N LEU A 50 -3.80 9.30 21.61
CA LEU A 50 -4.04 9.63 23.01
C LEU A 50 -5.52 9.41 23.38
N ILE A 51 -6.45 9.92 22.56
CA ILE A 51 -7.90 9.68 22.72
C ILE A 51 -8.20 8.19 22.75
N PHE A 52 -7.59 7.40 21.85
CA PHE A 52 -7.80 5.96 21.78
C PHE A 52 -7.39 5.23 23.06
N ILE A 53 -6.23 5.58 23.62
CA ILE A 53 -5.75 5.02 24.88
C ILE A 53 -6.66 5.43 26.05
N LEU A 54 -7.04 6.71 26.12
CA LEU A 54 -7.92 7.24 27.16
C LEU A 54 -9.32 6.63 27.12
N TYR A 55 -9.89 6.46 25.93
CA TYR A 55 -11.17 5.80 25.73
C TYR A 55 -11.16 4.38 26.31
N LYS A 56 -10.08 3.62 26.04
CA LYS A 56 -9.91 2.26 26.56
C LYS A 56 -9.72 2.21 28.08
N GLN A 57 -9.10 3.22 28.67
CA GLN A 57 -8.94 3.34 30.12
C GLN A 57 -10.20 3.86 30.83
N GLY A 58 -11.24 4.24 30.08
CA GLY A 58 -12.47 4.79 30.66
C GLY A 58 -12.31 6.23 31.16
N ALA A 59 -11.46 7.02 30.51
CA ALA A 59 -11.29 8.44 30.83
C ALA A 59 -12.61 9.22 30.67
N ASP A 60 -12.72 10.33 31.41
CA ASP A 60 -13.93 11.15 31.44
C ASP A 60 -14.44 11.52 30.04
N ILE A 61 -15.74 11.30 29.80
CA ILE A 61 -16.39 11.57 28.51
C ILE A 61 -16.24 13.06 28.09
N LYS A 62 -16.20 13.97 29.06
CA LYS A 62 -15.99 15.41 28.84
C LYS A 62 -14.57 15.71 28.34
N LEU A 63 -13.58 15.00 28.87
CA LEU A 63 -12.19 15.12 28.46
C LEU A 63 -12.01 14.57 27.04
N LEU A 64 -12.62 13.41 26.77
CA LEU A 64 -12.58 12.78 25.46
C LEU A 64 -13.23 13.66 24.37
N LEU A 65 -14.36 14.29 24.70
CA LEU A 65 -15.05 15.22 23.80
C LEU A 65 -14.23 16.49 23.53
N GLY A 66 -13.53 17.02 24.55
CA GLY A 66 -12.63 18.16 24.37
C GLY A 66 -11.44 17.85 23.47
N LEU A 67 -10.83 16.67 23.64
CA LEU A 67 -9.75 16.22 22.76
C LEU A 67 -10.24 15.93 21.34
N ALA A 68 -11.43 15.35 21.18
CA ALA A 68 -12.03 15.13 19.87
C ALA A 68 -12.39 16.45 19.17
N TYR A 69 -12.83 17.46 19.92
CA TYR A 69 -13.06 18.81 19.38
C TYR A 69 -11.77 19.47 18.88
N LEU A 70 -10.62 19.19 19.52
CA LEU A 70 -9.31 19.69 19.08
C LEU A 70 -8.84 19.05 17.75
N LEU A 71 -9.42 17.89 17.39
CA LEU A 71 -9.14 17.19 16.13
C LEU A 71 -9.92 17.78 14.94
N LEU A 72 -11.11 18.33 15.20
CA LEU A 72 -12.02 18.93 14.23
C LEU A 72 -11.42 20.24 13.68
#